data_AF-A0A7W5A3S2-F1
#
_entry.id   AF-A0A7W5A3S2-F1
#
_cell.length_a   1.000
_cell.length_b   1.000
_cell.length_c   1.000
_cell.angle_alpha   90.00
_cell.angle_beta   90.00
_cell.angle_gamma   90.00
#
_symmetry.space_group_name_H-M   'P 1'
#
loop_
_entity.id
_entity.type
_entity.pdbx_description
1 polymer ?
#
loop_
_entity_poly.entity_id
_entity_poly.type
_entity_poly.pdbx_seq_one_letter_code
_entity_poly.pdbx_strand_id
1 'polypeptide(L)'
;MSVTGIEYNQMRSASTGWGEQADEMEKTSKELAGLSVSGLAPSVQHVASSFMEAWSGYAHESADIASGFADAISTTADHINDADQVSKSWLDRLDGHLGPTR
;
A
#
# COMPACT_ATOMS: atom_id res chain seq x y z
N MET A 1 -19.27 17.20 3.20
CA MET A 1 -18.06 16.35 3.20
C MET A 1 -16.88 17.31 3.28
N SER A 2 -16.04 17.24 4.31
CA SER A 2 -14.87 18.13 4.43
C SER A 2 -13.80 17.76 3.41
N VAL A 3 -12.93 18.72 3.04
CA VAL A 3 -11.75 18.46 2.19
C VAL A 3 -10.91 17.33 2.77
N THR A 4 -10.73 17.32 4.10
CA THR A 4 -10.03 16.26 4.84
C THR A 4 -10.65 14.87 4.67
N GLY A 5 -11.99 14.77 4.63
CA GLY A 5 -12.69 13.51 4.41
C GLY A 5 -12.54 12.97 2.98
N ILE A 6 -12.41 13.85 1.99
CA ILE A 6 -12.14 13.46 0.59
C ILE A 6 -10.70 12.96 0.48
N GLU A 7 -9.73 13.67 1.08
CA GLU A 7 -8.32 13.27 1.10
C GLU A 7 -8.11 11.93 1.83
N TYR A 8 -8.77 11.72 2.98
CA TYR A 8 -8.73 10.45 3.71
C TYR A 8 -9.20 9.26 2.85
N ASN A 9 -10.34 9.41 2.16
CA ASN A 9 -10.88 8.34 1.33
C ASN A 9 -9.97 8.03 0.13
N GLN A 10 -9.37 9.06 -0.47
CA GLN A 10 -8.40 8.89 -1.56
C GLN A 10 -7.14 8.19 -1.07
N MET A 11 -6.62 8.56 0.09
CA MET A 11 -5.45 7.90 0.70
C MET A 11 -5.74 6.44 1.02
N ARG A 12 -6.90 6.12 1.61
CA ARG A 12 -7.29 4.72 1.84
C ARG A 12 -7.39 3.92 0.56
N SER A 13 -8.04 4.47 -0.47
CA SER A 13 -8.13 3.81 -1.77
C SER A 13 -6.75 3.58 -2.40
N ALA A 14 -5.84 4.54 -2.28
CA ALA A 14 -4.48 4.42 -2.79
C ALA A 14 -3.67 3.37 -2.02
N SER A 15 -3.77 3.36 -0.69
CA SER A 15 -3.13 2.35 0.17
C SER A 15 -3.59 0.94 -0.20
N THR A 16 -4.89 0.71 -0.36
CA THR A 16 -5.43 -0.59 -0.80
C THR A 16 -4.89 -0.98 -2.18
N GLY A 17 -4.92 -0.07 -3.16
CA GLY A 17 -4.42 -0.37 -4.49
C GLY A 17 -2.92 -0.72 -4.53
N TRP A 18 -2.10 -0.05 -3.72
CA TRP A 18 -0.68 -0.40 -3.59
C TRP A 18 -0.46 -1.72 -2.87
N GLY A 19 -1.28 -2.05 -1.86
CA GLY A 19 -1.25 -3.35 -1.20
C GLY A 19 -1.58 -4.50 -2.15
N GLU A 20 -2.66 -4.37 -2.94
CA GLU A 20 -3.03 -5.36 -3.96
C GLU A 20 -1.91 -5.55 -5.00
N GLN A 21 -1.29 -4.45 -5.44
CA GLN A 21 -0.17 -4.52 -6.38
C GLN A 21 1.06 -5.21 -5.75
N ALA A 22 1.34 -4.97 -4.47
CA ALA A 22 2.41 -5.65 -3.74
C ALA A 22 2.17 -7.17 -3.69
N ASP A 23 0.94 -7.59 -3.39
CA ASP A 23 0.55 -9.00 -3.34
C ASP A 23 0.73 -9.70 -4.70
N GLU A 24 0.33 -9.05 -5.81
CA GLU A 24 0.53 -9.61 -7.15
C GLU A 24 2.01 -9.70 -7.55
N MET A 25 2.84 -8.73 -7.12
CA MET A 25 4.29 -8.77 -7.36
C MET A 25 4.96 -9.90 -6.56
N GLU A 26 4.59 -10.06 -5.30
CA GLU A 26 5.09 -11.13 -4.44
C GLU A 26 4.67 -12.51 -4.95
N LYS A 27 3.43 -12.64 -5.42
CA LYS A 27 2.94 -13.85 -6.08
C LYS A 27 3.74 -14.17 -7.35
N THR A 28 3.94 -13.16 -8.20
CA THR A 28 4.72 -13.31 -9.44
C THR A 28 6.15 -13.76 -9.14
N SER A 29 6.79 -13.18 -8.12
CA SER A 29 8.13 -13.59 -7.65
C SER A 29 8.17 -15.09 -7.29
N LYS A 30 7.22 -15.54 -6.46
CA LYS A 30 7.12 -16.94 -6.04
C LYS A 30 6.87 -17.90 -7.19
N GLU A 31 5.99 -17.52 -8.12
CA GLU A 31 5.69 -18.32 -9.30
C GLU A 31 6.93 -18.51 -10.16
N LEU A 32 7.68 -17.43 -10.43
CA LEU A 32 8.91 -17.47 -11.23
C LEU A 32 10.01 -18.29 -10.56
N ALA A 33 10.19 -18.14 -9.25
CA ALA A 33 11.17 -18.91 -8.48
C ALA A 33 10.87 -20.42 -8.49
N GLY A 34 9.59 -20.80 -8.67
CA GLY A 34 9.14 -22.19 -8.76
C GLY A 34 9.20 -22.81 -10.16
N LEU A 35 9.48 -22.02 -11.21
CA LEU A 35 9.49 -22.52 -12.59
C LEU A 35 10.77 -23.31 -12.90
N SER A 36 10.60 -24.48 -13.52
CA SER A 36 11.73 -25.26 -14.04
C SER A 36 12.06 -24.86 -15.48
N VAL A 37 13.35 -24.65 -15.77
CA VAL A 37 13.86 -24.47 -17.14
C VAL A 37 14.09 -25.79 -17.88
N SER A 38 13.90 -26.94 -17.24
CA SER A 38 14.25 -28.25 -17.81
C SER A 38 13.51 -28.60 -19.10
N GLY A 39 12.36 -27.95 -19.36
CA GLY A 39 11.59 -28.11 -20.60
C GLY A 39 12.10 -27.28 -21.78
N LEU A 40 13.04 -26.37 -21.56
CA LEU A 40 13.63 -25.53 -22.60
C LEU A 40 14.82 -26.21 -23.29
N ALA A 41 15.14 -25.77 -24.51
CA ALA A 41 16.33 -26.26 -25.22
C ALA A 41 17.61 -26.01 -24.40
N PRO A 42 18.58 -26.94 -24.34
CA PRO A 42 19.76 -26.81 -23.48
C PRO A 42 20.55 -25.52 -23.69
N SER A 43 20.57 -24.99 -24.91
CA SER A 43 21.26 -23.74 -25.25
C SER A 43 20.67 -22.49 -24.59
N VAL A 44 19.40 -22.52 -24.18
CA VAL A 44 18.72 -21.36 -23.58
C VAL A 44 18.44 -21.52 -22.08
N GLN A 45 18.64 -22.72 -21.51
CA GLN A 45 18.33 -23.01 -20.10
C GLN A 45 19.08 -22.08 -19.14
N HIS A 46 20.36 -21.80 -19.41
CA HIS A 46 21.17 -20.92 -18.58
C HIS A 46 20.61 -19.49 -18.57
N VAL A 47 20.33 -18.93 -19.76
CA VAL A 47 19.79 -17.57 -19.90
C VAL A 47 18.39 -17.47 -19.27
N ALA A 48 17.55 -18.48 -19.47
CA ALA A 48 16.22 -18.53 -18.86
C ALA A 48 16.29 -18.58 -17.33
N SER A 49 17.22 -19.38 -16.77
CA SER A 49 17.41 -19.46 -15.31
C SER A 49 17.83 -18.11 -14.74
N SER A 50 18.82 -17.46 -15.34
CA SER A 50 19.28 -16.13 -14.89
C SER A 50 18.20 -15.06 -15.02
N PHE A 51 17.40 -15.13 -16.08
CA PHE A 51 16.26 -14.22 -16.24
C PHE A 51 15.22 -14.41 -15.14
N MET A 52 14.80 -15.64 -14.86
CA MET A 52 13.79 -15.93 -13.83
C MET A 52 14.29 -15.55 -12.43
N GLU A 53 15.55 -15.84 -12.12
CA GLU A 53 16.17 -15.43 -10.85
C GLU A 53 16.15 -13.90 -10.70
N ALA A 54 16.67 -13.17 -11.69
CA ALA A 54 16.69 -11.70 -11.65
C ALA A 54 15.28 -11.11 -11.57
N TRP A 55 14.34 -11.62 -12.36
CA TRP A 55 12.97 -11.11 -12.39
C TRP A 55 12.22 -11.39 -11.10
N SER A 56 12.42 -12.57 -10.49
CA SER A 56 11.86 -12.88 -9.15
C SER A 56 12.41 -11.93 -8.08
N GLY A 57 13.71 -11.61 -8.11
CA GLY A 57 14.32 -10.62 -7.23
C GLY A 57 13.70 -9.24 -7.36
N TYR A 58 13.59 -8.70 -8.59
CA TYR A 58 12.97 -7.39 -8.81
C TYR A 58 11.50 -7.35 -8.41
N ALA A 59 10.75 -8.42 -8.66
CA ALA A 59 9.35 -8.52 -8.26
C ALA A 59 9.20 -8.52 -6.73
N HIS A 60 10.06 -9.25 -6.02
CA HIS A 60 10.08 -9.28 -4.56
C HIS A 60 10.44 -7.90 -3.97
N GLU A 61 11.53 -7.28 -4.43
CA GLU A 61 11.92 -5.93 -3.97
C GLU A 61 10.84 -4.89 -4.26
N SER A 62 10.17 -4.99 -5.41
CA SER A 62 9.06 -4.10 -5.76
C SER A 62 7.84 -4.31 -4.86
N ALA A 63 7.56 -5.56 -4.47
CA ALA A 63 6.50 -5.89 -3.50
C ALA A 63 6.78 -5.26 -2.13
N ASP A 64 8.00 -5.38 -1.63
CA ASP A 64 8.40 -4.77 -0.35
C ASP A 64 8.24 -3.25 -0.36
N ILE A 65 8.66 -2.59 -1.45
CA ILE A 65 8.51 -1.13 -1.61
C ILE A 65 7.03 -0.74 -1.66
N ALA A 66 6.22 -1.44 -2.46
CA ALA A 66 4.80 -1.15 -2.60
C ALA A 66 4.02 -1.36 -1.29
N SER A 67 4.34 -2.43 -0.57
CA SER A 67 3.78 -2.72 0.75
C SER A 67 4.14 -1.63 1.77
N GLY A 68 5.42 -1.27 1.87
CA GLY A 68 5.86 -0.19 2.76
C GLY A 68 5.24 1.16 2.42
N PHE A 69 5.00 1.43 1.13
CA PHE A 69 4.31 2.65 0.70
C PHE A 69 2.81 2.62 1.06
N ALA A 70 2.14 1.49 0.88
CA ALA A 70 0.76 1.29 1.30
C ALA A 70 0.58 1.50 2.81
N ASP A 71 1.51 0.98 3.62
CA ASP A 71 1.54 1.16 5.07
C ASP A 71 1.75 2.62 5.47
N ALA A 72 2.65 3.33 4.78
CA ALA A 72 2.90 4.75 5.03
C ALA A 72 1.66 5.61 4.73
N ILE A 73 0.96 5.33 3.62
CA ILE A 73 -0.28 6.02 3.27
C ILE A 73 -1.37 5.71 4.30
N SER A 74 -1.52 4.44 4.68
CA SER A 74 -2.51 4.00 5.68
C SER A 74 -2.31 4.70 7.02
N THR A 75 -1.07 4.70 7.52
CA THR A 75 -0.67 5.37 8.76
C THR A 75 -0.94 6.88 8.70
N THR A 76 -0.65 7.50 7.56
CA THR A 76 -0.92 8.93 7.35
C THR A 76 -2.42 9.23 7.39
N ALA A 77 -3.24 8.38 6.76
CA ALA A 77 -4.69 8.52 6.79
C ALA A 77 -5.25 8.36 8.21
N ASP A 78 -4.72 7.41 8.99
CA ASP A 78 -5.08 7.24 10.41
C ASP A 78 -4.75 8.49 11.23
N HIS A 79 -3.55 9.05 11.07
CA HIS A 79 -3.15 10.28 11.76
C HIS A 79 -4.05 11.48 11.42
N ILE A 80 -4.45 11.63 10.16
CA ILE A 80 -5.37 12.70 9.74
C ILE A 80 -6.74 12.52 10.39
N ASN A 81 -7.27 11.30 10.40
CA ASN A 81 -8.56 11.00 10.99
C ASN A 81 -8.56 11.23 12.52
N ASP A 82 -7.49 10.84 13.21
CA ASP A 82 -7.34 11.05 14.65
C ASP A 82 -7.24 12.54 14.99
N ALA A 83 -6.48 13.31 14.21
CA ALA A 83 -6.36 14.76 14.38
C ALA A 83 -7.71 15.48 14.17
N ASP A 84 -8.50 15.05 13.19
CA ASP A 84 -9.84 15.57 12.94
C ASP A 84 -10.80 15.26 14.11
N GLN A 85 -10.75 14.04 14.66
CA GLN A 85 -11.56 13.66 15.81
C GLN A 85 -11.21 14.45 17.07
N VAL A 86 -9.92 14.65 17.34
CA VAL A 86 -9.46 15.47 18.47
C VAL A 86 -9.95 16.91 18.32
N SER A 87 -9.78 17.50 17.13
CA SER A 87 -10.21 18.87 16.83
C SER A 87 -11.72 19.04 17.01
N LYS A 88 -12.51 18.11 16.49
CA LYS A 88 -13.97 18.11 16.66
C LYS A 88 -14.38 18.02 18.13
N SER A 89 -13.77 17.13 18.89
CA SER A 89 -14.07 16.97 20.32
C SER A 89 -13.76 18.24 21.14
N TRP A 90 -12.73 18.99 20.76
CA TRP A 90 -12.37 20.24 21.42
C TRP A 90 -13.33 21.37 21.06
N LEU A 91 -13.71 21.49 19.79
CA LEU A 91 -14.73 22.44 19.33
C LEU A 91 -16.09 22.18 19.99
N ASP A 92 -16.54 20.93 20.03
CA ASP A 92 -17.80 20.53 20.69
C ASP A 92 -17.78 20.89 22.20
N ARG A 93 -16.63 20.76 22.86
CA ARG A 93 -16.46 21.18 24.27
C ARG A 93 -16.50 22.69 24.44
N LEU A 94 -15.91 23.45 23.51
CA LEU A 94 -15.93 24.92 23.52
C LEU A 94 -17.32 25.47 23.29
N ASP A 95 -18.03 24.97 22.27
CA ASP A 95 -19.42 25.35 21.99
C ASP A 95 -20.34 24.97 23.15
N GLY A 96 -20.13 23.79 23.76
CA GLY A 96 -20.84 23.37 24.97
C GLY A 96 -20.58 24.27 26.18
N HIS A 97 -19.43 24.95 26.25
CA HIS A 97 -19.08 25.87 27.34
C HIS A 97 -19.60 27.30 27.09
N LEU A 98 -19.70 27.72 25.83
CA LEU A 98 -20.17 29.06 25.46
C LEU A 98 -21.70 29.21 25.53
N GLY A 99 -22.44 28.10 25.64
CA GLY A 99 -23.91 28.09 25.74
C GLY A 99 -24.60 28.49 24.43
N PRO A 100 -25.90 28.17 24.25
CA PRO A 100 -26.60 28.54 23.02
C PRO A 100 -26.63 30.07 22.85
N THR A 101 -26.17 30.54 21.70
CA THR A 101 -26.27 31.95 21.29
C THR A 101 -27.75 32.36 21.37
N ARG A 102 -28.04 33.33 22.25
CA ARG A 102 -29.35 33.98 22.30
C ARG A 102 -29.46 35.05 21.24
#